data_AF-A0A521EHE3-F1
#
_entry.id   AF-A0A521EHE3-F1
#
_cell.length_a   1.000
_cell.length_b   1.000
_cell.length_c   1.000
_cell.angle_alpha   90.00
_cell.angle_beta   90.00
_cell.angle_gamma   90.00
#
_symmetry.space_group_name_H-M   'P 1'
#
loop_
_entity.id
_entity.type
_entity.pdbx_description
1 polymer ?
#
loop_
_entity_poly.entity_id
_entity_poly.type
_entity_poly.pdbx_seq_one_letter_code
_entity_poly.pdbx_strand_id
1 'polypeptide(L)'
;MNTLVLDISDVLHQVANAEDQCIDRLKGSLEKRNGIKQVRLDTEEPGPELCIYFDEDIISASQIKHIATQTAGKLDDTFGHLWIRMRAVRDQNHRQAVTTLLNNFKGVMNVWVIPTGWIFLEFNRYITQEAVLLELIEKMDLVV
;
A
#
# COMPACT_ATOMS: atom_id res chain seq x y z
N MET A 1 20.96 -2.44 21.21
CA MET A 1 20.28 -2.74 19.92
C MET A 1 18.81 -2.72 20.20
N ASN A 2 18.13 -1.72 19.65
CA ASN A 2 16.79 -1.38 20.06
C ASN A 2 15.82 -1.64 18.92
N THR A 3 14.55 -1.81 19.28
CA THR A 3 13.46 -1.98 18.34
C THR A 3 12.47 -0.84 18.55
N LEU A 4 12.12 -0.16 17.46
CA LEU A 4 11.01 0.78 17.42
C LEU A 4 9.84 0.08 16.74
N VAL A 5 8.66 0.15 17.34
CA VAL A 5 7.41 -0.37 16.76
C VAL A 5 6.54 0.83 16.38
N LEU A 6 6.02 0.82 15.15
CA LEU A 6 5.08 1.83 14.65
C LEU A 6 3.82 1.12 14.13
N ASP A 7 2.65 1.60 14.51
CA ASP A 7 1.41 1.15 13.86
C ASP A 7 1.42 1.62 12.41
N ILE A 8 1.08 0.73 11.46
CA ILE A 8 1.01 1.10 10.05
C ILE A 8 -0.02 2.19 9.82
N SER A 9 -1.14 2.18 10.54
CA SER A 9 -2.22 3.15 10.42
C SER A 9 -1.78 4.56 10.81
N ASP A 10 -0.81 4.70 11.72
CA ASP A 10 -0.25 5.99 12.16
C ASP A 10 0.72 6.60 11.12
N VAL A 11 1.23 5.79 10.20
CA VAL A 11 2.27 6.19 9.24
C VAL A 11 1.70 6.25 7.83
N LEU A 12 0.95 5.24 7.41
CA LEU A 12 0.38 5.05 6.07
C LEU A 12 -1.15 5.01 6.16
N HIS A 13 -1.78 6.17 6.32
CA HIS A 13 -3.22 6.27 6.60
C HIS A 13 -4.14 5.76 5.48
N GLN A 14 -3.68 5.75 4.22
CA GLN A 14 -4.48 5.28 3.07
C GLN A 14 -4.32 3.78 2.79
N VAL A 15 -3.38 3.13 3.47
CA VAL A 15 -3.14 1.69 3.33
C VAL A 15 -4.21 0.94 4.10
N ALA A 16 -4.88 0.06 3.40
CA ALA A 16 -6.10 -0.56 3.92
C ALA A 16 -6.01 -2.09 4.01
N ASN A 17 -4.88 -2.68 3.59
CA ASN A 17 -4.49 -4.06 3.88
C ASN A 17 -2.96 -4.25 3.73
N ALA A 18 -2.45 -5.39 4.16
CA ALA A 18 -1.02 -5.71 4.15
C ALA A 18 -0.41 -5.96 2.74
N GLU A 19 -1.24 -6.11 1.69
CA GLU A 19 -0.81 -6.30 0.29
C GLU A 19 -0.50 -4.96 -0.42
N ASP A 20 -0.61 -3.85 0.31
CA ASP A 20 -0.32 -2.53 -0.23
C ASP A 20 1.19 -2.34 -0.46
N GLN A 21 1.56 -2.01 -1.69
CA GLN A 21 2.97 -1.88 -2.06
C GLN A 21 3.63 -0.65 -1.40
N CYS A 22 2.86 0.32 -0.88
CA CYS A 22 3.42 1.43 -0.10
C CYS A 22 4.12 0.94 1.18
N ILE A 23 3.69 -0.18 1.78
CA ILE A 23 4.37 -0.78 2.93
C ILE A 23 5.78 -1.21 2.54
N ASP A 24 5.93 -1.94 1.44
CA ASP A 24 7.23 -2.41 0.96
C ASP A 24 8.13 -1.26 0.50
N ARG A 25 7.56 -0.22 -0.13
CA ARG A 25 8.31 0.99 -0.50
C ARG A 25 8.82 1.73 0.74
N LEU A 26 8.01 1.83 1.79
CA LEU A 26 8.42 2.43 3.06
C LEU A 26 9.55 1.60 3.71
N LYS A 27 9.37 0.29 3.85
CA LYS A 27 10.39 -0.64 4.38
C LYS A 27 11.71 -0.49 3.64
N GLY A 28 11.69 -0.63 2.32
CA GLY A 28 12.89 -0.53 1.49
C GLY A 28 13.54 0.85 1.51
N SER A 29 12.79 1.93 1.78
CA SER A 29 13.35 3.26 1.96
C SER A 29 14.01 3.44 3.35
N LEU A 30 13.44 2.84 4.39
CA LEU A 30 13.98 2.88 5.74
C LEU A 30 15.25 2.02 5.84
N GLU A 31 15.26 0.82 5.28
CA GLU A 31 16.42 -0.08 5.32
C GLU A 31 17.67 0.49 4.62
N LYS A 32 17.51 1.49 3.74
CA LYS A 32 18.62 2.22 3.12
C LYS A 32 19.26 3.29 4.02
N ARG A 33 18.67 3.58 5.19
CA ARG A 33 19.19 4.60 6.12
C ARG A 33 20.29 4.01 6.98
N ASN A 34 21.39 4.75 7.09
CA ASN A 34 22.47 4.37 7.99
C ASN A 34 21.96 4.24 9.44
N GLY A 35 22.34 3.16 10.13
CA GLY A 35 21.88 2.84 11.48
C GLY A 35 20.62 1.95 11.52
N ILE A 36 19.83 1.85 10.45
CA ILE A 36 18.74 0.87 10.36
C ILE A 36 19.31 -0.48 9.90
N LYS A 37 18.98 -1.55 10.62
CA LYS A 37 19.50 -2.90 10.35
C LYS A 37 18.48 -3.79 9.67
N GLN A 38 17.22 -3.69 10.05
CA GLN A 38 16.13 -4.49 9.51
C GLN A 38 14.79 -3.80 9.75
N VAL A 39 13.86 -3.93 8.81
CA VAL A 39 12.46 -3.54 8.99
C VAL A 39 11.54 -4.73 8.69
N ARG A 40 10.68 -5.08 9.65
CA ARG A 40 9.72 -6.18 9.52
C ARG A 40 8.29 -5.63 9.62
N LEU A 41 7.41 -6.16 8.77
CA LEU A 41 5.98 -6.05 8.96
C LEU A 41 5.52 -7.23 9.81
N ASP A 42 4.93 -6.95 10.96
CA ASP A 42 4.12 -7.91 11.70
C ASP A 42 2.66 -7.70 11.31
N THR A 43 1.91 -8.77 11.12
CA THR A 43 0.49 -8.72 10.71
C THR A 43 -0.43 -9.33 11.77
N GLU A 44 0.08 -9.59 12.97
CA GLU A 44 -0.72 -10.08 14.10
C GLU A 44 -1.68 -8.99 14.64
N GLU A 45 -2.69 -9.42 15.40
CA GLU A 45 -3.67 -8.54 16.04
C GLU A 45 -2.99 -7.57 17.05
N PRO A 46 -3.40 -6.29 17.14
CA PRO A 46 -4.66 -5.71 16.68
C PRO A 46 -4.63 -5.07 15.27
N GLY A 47 -3.51 -5.19 14.55
CA GLY A 47 -3.30 -4.56 13.24
C GLY A 47 -1.84 -4.61 12.82
N PRO A 48 -1.52 -4.34 11.54
CA PRO A 48 -0.16 -4.49 11.06
C PRO A 48 0.79 -3.47 11.70
N GLU A 49 1.90 -3.96 12.24
CA GLU A 49 2.93 -3.17 12.91
C GLU A 49 4.25 -3.20 12.12
N LEU A 50 4.95 -2.07 12.09
CA LEU A 50 6.27 -1.93 11.50
C LEU A 50 7.35 -1.96 12.59
N CYS A 51 8.02 -3.11 12.72
CA CYS A 51 9.12 -3.34 13.64
C CYS A 51 10.46 -2.96 13.00
N ILE A 52 11.11 -1.93 13.54
CA ILE A 52 12.37 -1.38 13.02
C ILE A 52 13.50 -1.66 14.01
N TYR A 53 14.46 -2.49 13.60
CA TYR A 53 15.68 -2.76 14.37
C TYR A 53 16.77 -1.78 13.98
N PHE A 54 17.36 -1.10 14.97
CA PHE A 54 18.32 -0.03 14.71
C PHE A 54 19.45 0.05 15.76
N ASP A 55 20.50 0.76 15.36
CA ASP A 55 21.68 1.08 16.14
C ASP A 55 21.54 2.50 16.74
N GLU A 56 21.33 2.57 18.05
CA GLU A 56 21.03 3.81 18.77
C GLU A 56 22.22 4.78 18.85
N ASP A 57 23.44 4.27 18.64
CA ASP A 57 24.64 5.09 18.55
C ASP A 57 24.74 5.84 17.20
N ILE A 58 23.95 5.41 16.20
CA ILE A 58 23.94 5.97 14.84
C ILE A 58 22.68 6.79 14.56
N ILE A 59 21.51 6.33 15.03
CA ILE A 59 20.23 6.96 14.75
C ILE A 59 19.26 6.80 15.94
N SER A 60 18.53 7.86 16.27
CA SER A 60 17.55 7.82 17.36
C SER A 60 16.16 7.35 16.88
N ALA A 61 15.36 6.81 17.80
CA ALA A 61 13.96 6.46 17.51
C ALA A 61 13.14 7.65 16.99
N SER A 62 13.38 8.86 17.49
CA SER A 62 12.69 10.08 17.02
C SER A 62 13.07 10.45 15.59
N GLN A 63 14.34 10.28 15.21
CA GLN A 63 14.79 10.46 13.82
C GLN A 63 14.17 9.40 12.89
N ILE A 64 14.11 8.14 13.32
CA ILE A 64 13.44 7.07 12.55
C ILE A 64 11.98 7.42 12.31
N LYS A 65 11.23 7.78 13.38
CA LYS A 65 9.82 8.18 13.26
C LYS A 65 9.65 9.35 12.30
N HIS A 66 10.49 10.38 12.40
CA HIS A 66 10.46 11.52 11.49
C HIS A 66 10.70 11.13 10.03
N ILE A 67 11.70 10.29 9.76
CA ILE A 67 11.99 9.79 8.40
C ILE A 67 10.84 8.94 7.87
N ALA A 68 10.26 8.07 8.70
CA ALA A 68 9.12 7.24 8.33
C ALA A 68 7.92 8.10 7.93
N THR A 69 7.52 9.07 8.75
CA THR A 69 6.41 10.00 8.44
C THR A 69 6.69 10.82 7.18
N GLN A 70 7.90 11.34 6.99
CA GLN A 70 8.25 12.07 5.77
C GLN A 70 8.23 11.20 4.52
N THR A 71 8.64 9.94 4.65
CA THR A 71 8.65 9.00 3.53
C THR A 71 7.22 8.60 3.17
N ALA A 72 6.39 8.33 4.17
CA ALA A 72 4.98 8.01 4.00
C ALA A 72 4.21 9.17 3.35
N GLY A 73 4.41 10.41 3.79
CA GLY A 73 3.78 11.58 3.13
C GLY A 73 4.12 11.68 1.64
N LYS A 74 5.37 11.38 1.25
CA LYS A 74 5.75 11.34 -0.18
C LYS A 74 5.10 10.20 -0.95
N LEU A 75 4.88 9.06 -0.29
CA LEU A 75 4.15 7.94 -0.87
C LEU A 75 2.68 8.33 -1.08
N ASP A 76 2.04 8.95 -0.09
CA ASP A 76 0.64 9.43 -0.19
C ASP A 76 0.47 10.50 -1.29
N ASP A 77 1.46 11.38 -1.46
CA ASP A 77 1.49 12.38 -2.55
C ASP A 77 1.61 11.73 -3.94
N THR A 78 2.24 10.55 -4.03
CA THR A 78 2.56 9.88 -5.29
C THR A 78 1.54 8.81 -5.67
N PHE A 79 1.06 8.06 -4.69
CA PHE A 79 0.21 6.90 -4.85
C PHE A 79 -1.17 7.20 -4.28
N GLY A 80 -2.19 6.91 -5.08
CA GLY A 80 -3.57 6.93 -4.65
C GLY A 80 -4.10 5.52 -4.52
N HIS A 81 -5.05 5.36 -3.61
CA HIS A 81 -5.71 4.11 -3.35
C HIS A 81 -7.21 4.25 -3.62
N LEU A 82 -7.77 3.29 -4.33
CA LEU A 82 -9.20 3.25 -4.66
C LEU A 82 -9.78 1.89 -4.29
N TRP A 83 -10.88 1.93 -3.54
CA TRP A 83 -11.67 0.77 -3.15
C TRP A 83 -13.02 0.82 -3.85
N ILE A 84 -13.31 -0.22 -4.62
CA ILE A 84 -14.56 -0.33 -5.37
C ILE A 84 -15.07 -1.76 -5.31
N ARG A 85 -16.38 -1.91 -5.45
CA ARG A 85 -17.01 -3.22 -5.42
C ARG A 85 -17.43 -3.66 -6.81
N MET A 86 -17.07 -4.89 -7.16
CA MET A 86 -17.53 -5.54 -8.38
C MET A 86 -19.05 -5.69 -8.37
N ARG A 87 -19.68 -5.49 -9.53
CA ARG A 87 -21.11 -5.75 -9.73
C ARG A 87 -21.48 -7.21 -9.48
N ALA A 88 -20.66 -8.13 -9.98
CA ALA A 88 -20.86 -9.56 -9.79
C ALA A 88 -19.52 -10.29 -9.71
N VAL A 89 -19.39 -11.21 -8.75
CA VAL A 89 -18.30 -12.17 -8.68
C VAL A 89 -18.86 -13.53 -9.09
N ARG A 90 -18.24 -14.18 -10.09
CA ARG A 90 -18.70 -15.47 -10.60
C ARG A 90 -17.86 -16.59 -9.97
N ASP A 91 -16.57 -16.57 -10.26
CA ASP A 91 -15.60 -17.54 -9.77
C ASP A 91 -14.19 -16.92 -9.68
N GLN A 92 -13.18 -17.75 -9.41
CA GLN A 92 -11.78 -17.34 -9.35
C GLN A 92 -11.25 -16.85 -10.71
N ASN A 93 -11.67 -17.47 -11.82
CA ASN A 93 -11.21 -17.09 -13.15
C ASN A 93 -11.71 -15.69 -13.51
N HIS A 94 -12.96 -15.35 -13.16
CA HIS A 94 -13.50 -14.02 -13.34
C HIS A 94 -12.68 -12.97 -12.57
N ARG A 95 -12.34 -13.24 -11.30
CA ARG A 95 -11.49 -12.34 -10.50
C ARG A 95 -10.10 -12.17 -11.13
N GLN A 96 -9.46 -13.26 -11.53
CA GLN A 96 -8.13 -13.19 -12.16
C GLN A 96 -8.16 -12.40 -13.47
N ALA A 97 -9.19 -12.59 -14.30
CA ALA A 97 -9.36 -11.83 -15.53
C ALA A 97 -9.49 -10.33 -15.26
N VAL A 98 -10.29 -9.95 -14.26
CA VAL A 98 -10.44 -8.56 -13.82
C VAL A 98 -9.12 -8.00 -13.29
N THR A 99 -8.43 -8.72 -12.40
CA THR A 99 -7.11 -8.32 -11.89
C THR A 99 -6.11 -8.06 -13.03
N THR A 100 -6.02 -8.98 -14.00
CA THR A 100 -5.12 -8.84 -15.15
C THR A 100 -5.51 -7.65 -16.04
N LEU A 101 -6.80 -7.47 -16.29
CA LEU A 101 -7.30 -6.35 -17.10
C LEU A 101 -6.95 -5.00 -16.46
N LEU A 102 -7.25 -4.84 -15.17
CA LEU A 102 -7.02 -3.58 -14.46
C LEU A 102 -5.53 -3.26 -14.30
N ASN A 103 -4.68 -4.28 -14.07
CA ASN A 103 -3.22 -4.11 -14.00
C ASN A 103 -2.60 -3.57 -15.29
N ASN A 104 -3.25 -3.76 -16.45
CA ASN A 104 -2.75 -3.25 -17.72
C ASN A 104 -3.07 -1.76 -17.95
N PHE A 105 -3.86 -1.11 -17.09
CA PHE A 105 -4.13 0.31 -17.25
C PHE A 105 -2.93 1.16 -16.89
N LYS A 106 -2.66 2.14 -17.76
CA LYS A 106 -1.58 3.08 -17.58
C LYS A 106 -1.74 3.82 -16.24
N GLY A 107 -0.71 3.72 -15.40
CA GLY A 107 -0.68 4.37 -14.09
C GLY A 107 -1.23 3.51 -12.95
N VAL A 108 -1.82 2.35 -13.22
CA VAL A 108 -2.12 1.35 -12.18
C VAL A 108 -0.81 0.68 -11.76
N MET A 109 -0.60 0.57 -10.45
CA MET A 109 0.61 0.04 -9.82
C MET A 109 0.36 -1.31 -9.15
N ASN A 110 -0.82 -1.49 -8.58
CA ASN A 110 -1.23 -2.74 -7.96
C ASN A 110 -2.74 -2.93 -8.09
N VAL A 111 -3.17 -4.17 -8.26
CA VAL A 111 -4.58 -4.57 -8.22
C VAL A 111 -4.73 -5.82 -7.39
N TRP A 112 -5.60 -5.75 -6.38
CA TRP A 112 -6.01 -6.91 -5.59
C TRP A 112 -7.52 -7.06 -5.63
N VAL A 113 -8.00 -8.27 -5.87
CA VAL A 113 -9.44 -8.58 -5.92
C VAL A 113 -9.74 -9.71 -4.95
N ILE A 114 -10.45 -9.39 -3.87
CA ILE A 114 -10.77 -10.37 -2.83
C ILE A 114 -12.01 -11.21 -3.20
N PRO A 115 -12.22 -12.38 -2.56
CA PRO A 115 -13.35 -13.26 -2.89
C PRO A 115 -14.73 -12.61 -2.80
N THR A 116 -14.93 -11.62 -1.91
CA THR A 116 -16.20 -10.89 -1.76
C THR A 116 -16.45 -9.86 -2.87
N GLY A 117 -15.49 -9.65 -3.77
CA GLY A 117 -15.61 -8.77 -4.93
C GLY A 117 -15.14 -7.33 -4.72
N TRP A 118 -14.46 -7.04 -3.61
CA TRP A 118 -13.77 -5.76 -3.50
C TRP A 118 -12.50 -5.77 -4.35
N ILE A 119 -12.32 -4.69 -5.10
CA ILE A 119 -11.12 -4.39 -5.87
C ILE A 119 -10.41 -3.26 -5.13
N PHE A 120 -9.12 -3.45 -4.93
CA PHE A 120 -8.20 -2.53 -4.31
C PHE A 120 -7.21 -2.14 -5.40
N LEU A 121 -7.17 -0.85 -5.72
CA LEU A 121 -6.29 -0.30 -6.73
C LEU A 121 -5.30 0.64 -6.07
N GLU A 122 -4.01 0.42 -6.32
CA GLU A 122 -2.98 1.43 -6.13
C GLU A 122 -2.65 2.02 -7.50
N PHE A 123 -2.59 3.34 -7.61
CA PHE A 123 -2.25 4.03 -8.84
C PHE A 123 -1.31 5.21 -8.61
N ASN A 124 -0.53 5.56 -9.62
CA ASN A 124 0.35 6.73 -9.59
C ASN A 124 -0.43 8.00 -9.99
N ARG A 125 -0.55 8.93 -9.05
CA ARG A 125 -1.29 10.20 -9.19
C ARG A 125 -0.73 11.13 -10.27
N TYR A 126 0.54 10.96 -10.66
CA TYR A 126 1.15 11.71 -11.76
C TYR A 126 0.86 11.12 -13.16
N ILE A 127 0.26 9.92 -13.23
CA ILE A 127 -0.02 9.21 -14.48
C ILE A 127 -1.53 9.08 -14.72
N THR A 128 -2.30 8.79 -13.68
CA THR A 128 -3.76 8.65 -13.74
C THR A 128 -4.40 9.19 -12.45
N GLN A 129 -5.73 9.31 -12.45
CA GLN A 129 -6.51 9.79 -11.32
C GLN A 129 -7.72 8.89 -11.08
N GLU A 130 -8.22 8.92 -9.85
CA GLU A 130 -9.35 8.11 -9.40
C GLU A 130 -10.55 8.19 -10.36
N ALA A 131 -10.95 9.39 -10.76
CA ALA A 131 -12.08 9.60 -11.67
C ALA A 131 -11.91 8.92 -13.04
N VAL A 132 -10.68 8.86 -13.58
CA VAL A 132 -10.40 8.19 -14.86
C VAL A 132 -10.49 6.68 -14.70
N LEU A 133 -9.99 6.15 -13.59
CA LEU A 133 -10.10 4.72 -13.27
C LEU A 133 -11.56 4.32 -13.08
N LEU A 134 -12.33 5.10 -12.33
CA LEU A 134 -13.77 4.86 -12.14
C LEU A 134 -14.53 4.83 -13.47
N GLU A 135 -14.32 5.82 -14.33
CA GLU A 135 -14.96 5.87 -15.66
C GLU A 135 -14.57 4.66 -16.53
N LEU A 136 -13.31 4.24 -16.51
CA LEU A 136 -12.84 3.06 -17.26
C LEU A 136 -13.51 1.78 -16.77
N ILE A 137 -13.60 1.62 -15.46
CA ILE A 137 -14.15 0.41 -14.82
C ILE A 137 -15.66 0.33 -15.02
N GLU A 138 -16.36 1.47 -14.98
CA GLU A 138 -17.78 1.57 -15.32
C GLU A 138 -18.03 1.16 -16.78
N LYS A 139 -17.21 1.64 -17.72
CA LYS A 139 -17.30 1.24 -19.14
C LYS A 139 -17.08 -0.25 -19.39
N MET A 140 -16.37 -0.94 -18.50
CA MET A 140 -16.15 -2.39 -18.56
C MET A 140 -17.26 -3.19 -17.87
N ASP A 141 -18.29 -2.52 -17.35
CA ASP A 141 -19.41 -3.13 -16.64
C ASP A 141 -18.98 -3.89 -15.37
N LEU A 142 -17.86 -3.46 -14.76
CA LEU A 142 -17.25 -4.16 -13.63
C LEU A 142 -17.77 -3.68 -12.27
N VAL A 143 -18.22 -2.43 -12.14
CA VAL A 143 -18.70 -1.84 -10.88
C VAL A 143 -20.22 -1.65 -10.88
N VAL A 144 -20.82 -1.59 -9.68
CA VAL A 144 -22.26 -1.36 -9.48
C VAL A 144 -22.66 -0.03 -10.08
#